data_AF-A0A2N8RD66-F1
#
_entry.id   AF-A0A2N8RD66-F1
#
_cell.length_a   1.000
_cell.length_b   1.000
_cell.length_c   1.000
_cell.angle_alpha   90.00
_cell.angle_beta   90.00
_cell.angle_gamma   90.00
#
_symmetry.space_group_name_H-M   'P 1'
#
loop_
_entity.id
_entity.type
_entity.pdbx_description
1 polymer ?
#
loop_
_entity_poly.entity_id
_entity_poly.type
_entity_poly.pdbx_seq_one_letter_code
_entity_poly.pdbx_strand_id
1 'polypeptide(L)'
;MTRQQILACGLALCAPLALAQTPQPEIITHLNGLDIEVSPMGVPAKSEGIEGELLGVRAVKVMNRTGSQVSCEFRVPDEARSDTSASPVFTVAPNTQRTERVPGDYSPDEPYAEITCRSSDQSPSQ
;
A
#
# COMPACT_ATOMS: atom_id res chain seq x y z
N MET A 1 -14.31 -70.32 -8.04
CA MET A 1 -12.89 -70.08 -8.41
C MET A 1 -12.91 -69.18 -9.63
N THR A 2 -12.32 -67.99 -9.72
CA THR A 2 -11.46 -67.18 -8.85
C THR A 2 -11.58 -65.72 -9.36
N ARG A 3 -11.54 -64.77 -8.44
CA ARG A 3 -11.64 -63.31 -8.65
C ARG A 3 -10.58 -62.78 -9.63
N GLN A 4 -10.97 -61.81 -10.46
CA GLN A 4 -10.08 -60.74 -10.89
C GLN A 4 -10.80 -59.40 -10.77
N GLN A 5 -10.47 -58.69 -9.70
CA GLN A 5 -10.74 -57.26 -9.56
C GLN A 5 -9.63 -56.51 -10.29
N ILE A 6 -9.98 -55.54 -11.13
CA ILE A 6 -9.09 -54.43 -11.45
C ILE A 6 -9.91 -53.15 -11.30
N LEU A 7 -9.70 -52.52 -10.14
CA LEU A 7 -9.91 -51.10 -9.90
C LEU A 7 -9.12 -50.29 -10.94
N ALA A 8 -9.74 -49.29 -11.55
CA ALA A 8 -9.01 -48.16 -12.13
C ALA A 8 -9.64 -46.86 -11.60
N CYS A 9 -9.01 -46.33 -10.56
CA CYS A 9 -9.21 -45.00 -10.01
C CYS A 9 -8.81 -43.93 -11.04
N GLY A 10 -9.57 -42.84 -11.04
CA GLY A 10 -9.06 -41.47 -10.99
C GLY A 10 -8.16 -40.99 -12.14
N LEU A 11 -8.71 -40.11 -12.96
CA LEU A 11 -7.96 -38.95 -13.46
C LEU A 11 -8.66 -37.70 -12.98
N ALA A 12 -8.19 -37.23 -11.82
CA ALA A 12 -8.39 -35.87 -11.37
C ALA A 12 -7.82 -34.94 -12.44
N LEU A 13 -8.67 -34.19 -13.14
CA LEU A 13 -8.21 -32.96 -13.77
C LEU A 13 -7.97 -31.97 -12.63
N CYS A 14 -6.74 -31.97 -12.12
CA CYS A 14 -6.20 -30.87 -11.35
C CYS A 14 -6.31 -29.61 -12.22
N ALA A 15 -7.28 -28.75 -11.87
CA ALA A 15 -7.29 -27.39 -12.36
C ALA A 15 -5.92 -26.76 -12.02
N PRO A 16 -5.28 -26.03 -12.95
CA PRO A 16 -4.11 -25.27 -12.59
C PRO A 16 -4.59 -24.22 -11.58
N LEU A 17 -4.21 -24.41 -10.32
CA LEU A 17 -4.12 -23.33 -9.35
C LEU A 17 -3.03 -22.40 -9.90
N ALA A 18 -3.43 -21.57 -10.86
CA ALA A 18 -2.69 -20.37 -11.18
C ALA A 18 -2.72 -19.54 -9.90
N LEU A 19 -1.67 -19.70 -9.10
CA LEU A 19 -1.37 -18.82 -7.99
C LEU A 19 -1.28 -17.42 -8.59
N ALA A 20 -2.37 -16.68 -8.49
CA ALA A 20 -2.36 -15.26 -8.74
C ALA A 20 -1.33 -14.68 -7.77
N GLN A 21 -0.12 -14.43 -8.27
CA GLN A 21 0.87 -13.65 -7.55
C GLN A 21 0.28 -12.25 -7.49
N THR A 22 -0.45 -11.95 -6.41
CA THR A 22 -0.88 -10.59 -6.11
C THR A 22 0.40 -9.76 -6.07
N PRO A 23 0.58 -8.76 -6.95
CA PRO A 23 1.69 -7.84 -6.84
C PRO A 23 1.71 -7.31 -5.41
N GLN A 24 2.89 -7.31 -4.78
CA GLN A 24 2.99 -6.74 -3.44
C GLN A 24 2.53 -5.28 -3.52
N PRO A 25 1.67 -4.82 -2.59
CA PRO A 25 1.09 -3.50 -2.69
C PRO A 25 2.20 -2.45 -2.60
N GLU A 26 2.20 -1.51 -3.55
CA GLU A 26 3.14 -0.40 -3.54
C GLU A 26 2.97 0.47 -2.31
N ILE A 27 1.76 0.58 -1.74
CA ILE A 27 1.50 1.27 -0.46
C ILE A 27 0.65 0.36 0.42
N ILE A 28 1.05 0.21 1.69
CA ILE A 28 0.25 -0.46 2.70
C ILE A 28 -0.62 0.58 3.41
N THR A 29 -1.94 0.35 3.48
CA THR A 29 -2.90 1.32 4.06
C THR A 29 -3.60 0.77 5.29
N HIS A 30 -3.72 1.60 6.32
CA HIS A 30 -4.45 1.32 7.56
C HIS A 30 -5.52 2.40 7.76
N LEU A 31 -6.72 2.15 7.23
CA LEU A 31 -7.77 3.18 7.10
C LEU A 31 -8.86 3.11 8.17
N ASN A 32 -8.85 2.11 9.06
CA ASN A 32 -9.81 1.98 10.18
C ASN A 32 -11.29 2.08 9.77
N GLY A 33 -11.65 1.59 8.58
CA GLY A 33 -13.01 1.65 8.03
C GLY A 33 -13.43 3.00 7.44
N LEU A 34 -12.51 3.96 7.31
CA LEU A 34 -12.76 5.24 6.65
C LEU A 34 -12.84 5.07 5.12
N ASP A 35 -13.76 5.79 4.48
CA ASP A 35 -13.83 5.89 3.02
C ASP A 35 -12.76 6.88 2.52
N ILE A 36 -11.55 6.34 2.35
CA ILE A 36 -10.37 7.06 1.88
C ILE A 36 -9.76 6.25 0.74
N GLU A 37 -9.42 6.93 -0.35
CA GLU A 37 -8.64 6.35 -1.44
C GLU A 37 -7.20 6.86 -1.37
N VAL A 38 -6.24 5.95 -1.43
CA VAL A 38 -4.80 6.27 -1.47
C VAL A 38 -4.24 5.74 -2.79
N SER A 39 -3.63 6.63 -3.58
CA SER A 39 -2.99 6.28 -4.84
C SER A 39 -1.49 6.61 -4.79
N PRO A 40 -0.59 5.68 -5.12
CA PRO A 40 0.83 5.99 -5.30
C PRO A 40 1.02 6.95 -6.47
N MET A 41 1.96 7.88 -6.31
CA MET A 41 2.34 8.88 -7.31
C MET A 41 3.86 8.92 -7.45
N GLY A 42 4.34 9.11 -8.68
CA GLY A 42 5.76 9.08 -9.02
C GLY A 42 6.16 7.85 -9.84
N VAL A 43 7.39 7.83 -10.34
CA VAL A 43 7.95 6.71 -11.09
C VAL A 43 8.74 5.81 -10.13
N PRO A 44 8.51 4.48 -10.12
CA PRO A 44 9.33 3.56 -9.35
C PRO A 44 10.81 3.71 -9.66
N ALA A 45 11.64 3.77 -8.61
CA ALA A 45 13.10 3.83 -8.72
C ALA A 45 13.70 2.65 -9.51
N LYS A 46 12.96 1.54 -9.67
CA LYS A 46 13.35 0.33 -10.41
C LYS A 46 12.81 0.24 -11.85
N SER A 47 12.35 1.34 -12.43
CA SER A 47 11.84 1.32 -13.81
C SER A 47 13.02 1.27 -14.78
N GLU A 48 13.37 0.09 -15.28
CA GLU A 48 14.45 -0.10 -16.26
C GLU A 48 14.22 0.76 -17.51
N GLY A 49 15.26 1.49 -17.95
CA GLY A 49 15.25 2.25 -19.21
C GLY A 49 14.77 3.71 -19.12
N ILE A 50 14.52 4.24 -17.91
CA ILE A 50 14.24 5.66 -17.72
C ILE A 50 15.47 6.27 -17.02
N GLU A 51 16.21 7.13 -17.71
CA GLU A 51 17.19 8.05 -17.12
C GLU A 51 16.56 9.44 -17.15
N GLY A 52 16.15 9.96 -15.99
CA GLY A 52 15.47 11.25 -15.91
C GLY A 52 15.35 11.77 -14.48
N GLU A 53 15.38 13.09 -14.34
CA GLU A 53 15.40 13.87 -13.07
C GLU A 53 14.16 13.64 -12.16
N LEU A 54 13.14 12.92 -12.65
CA LEU A 54 11.91 12.59 -11.92
C LEU A 54 11.89 11.19 -11.29
N LEU A 55 12.99 10.42 -11.43
CA LEU A 55 13.20 9.19 -10.68
C LEU A 55 13.41 9.52 -9.20
N GLY A 56 12.63 8.90 -8.32
CA GLY A 56 12.89 8.92 -6.88
C GLY A 56 12.03 9.85 -6.04
N VAL A 57 11.18 10.71 -6.63
CA VAL A 57 10.18 11.45 -5.84
C VAL A 57 8.95 10.57 -5.63
N ARG A 58 8.89 9.93 -4.46
CA ARG A 58 7.75 9.13 -4.01
C ARG A 58 6.70 10.05 -3.38
N ALA A 59 5.48 10.01 -3.88
CA ALA A 59 4.34 10.75 -3.31
C ALA A 59 3.10 9.87 -3.27
N VAL A 60 2.09 10.28 -2.51
CA VAL A 60 0.78 9.66 -2.50
C VAL A 60 -0.28 10.72 -2.70
N LYS A 61 -1.35 10.38 -3.39
CA LYS A 61 -2.59 11.16 -3.43
C LYS A 61 -3.58 10.50 -2.49
N VAL A 62 -4.06 11.24 -1.50
CA VAL A 62 -5.10 10.81 -0.56
C VAL A 62 -6.39 11.56 -0.88
N MET A 63 -7.46 10.84 -1.19
CA MET A 63 -8.81 11.38 -1.34
C MET A 63 -9.64 10.98 -0.12
N ASN A 64 -10.08 11.97 0.65
CA ASN A 64 -10.99 11.78 1.76
C ASN A 64 -12.43 11.92 1.26
N ARG A 65 -13.18 10.81 1.17
CA ARG A 65 -14.60 10.80 0.78
C ARG A 65 -15.54 10.88 1.99
N THR A 66 -15.00 11.02 3.19
CA THR A 66 -15.80 11.16 4.41
C THR A 66 -16.30 12.60 4.58
N GLY A 67 -17.31 12.76 5.45
CA GLY A 67 -17.85 14.06 5.86
C GLY A 67 -17.04 14.79 6.93
N SER A 68 -15.97 14.19 7.46
CA SER A 68 -15.13 14.75 8.54
C SER A 68 -13.68 14.89 8.10
N GLN A 69 -12.92 15.70 8.85
CA GLN A 69 -11.48 15.81 8.63
C GLN A 69 -10.78 14.51 9.06
N VAL A 70 -9.83 14.06 8.26
CA VAL A 70 -8.98 12.90 8.58
C VAL A 70 -7.53 13.33 8.76
N SER A 71 -6.85 12.68 9.70
CA SER A 71 -5.42 12.82 9.94
C SER A 71 -4.74 11.54 9.46
N CYS A 72 -3.78 11.69 8.57
CA CYS A 72 -3.01 10.59 8.01
C CYS A 72 -1.55 10.71 8.43
N GLU A 73 -0.92 9.58 8.71
CA GLU A 73 0.44 9.47 9.20
C GLU A 73 1.20 8.41 8.43
N PHE A 74 2.35 8.79 7.86
CA PHE A 74 3.30 7.82 7.32
C PHE A 74 4.06 7.15 8.46
N ARG A 75 4.12 5.82 8.44
CA ARG A 75 4.99 5.05 9.32
C ARG A 75 6.37 4.95 8.66
N VAL A 76 7.34 5.63 9.24
CA VAL A 76 8.73 5.65 8.80
C VAL A 76 9.58 5.05 9.93
N PRO A 77 10.40 4.02 9.67
CA PRO A 77 11.39 3.57 10.64
C PRO A 77 12.30 4.73 11.07
N ASP A 78 12.71 4.78 12.33
CA ASP A 78 13.52 5.89 12.86
C ASP A 78 14.84 6.02 12.10
N GLU A 79 15.41 4.90 11.65
CA GLU A 79 16.62 4.81 10.84
C GLU A 79 16.47 5.32 9.40
N ALA A 80 15.24 5.37 8.87
CA ALA A 80 14.92 5.85 7.52
C ALA A 80 14.40 7.30 7.53
N ARG A 81 14.23 7.89 8.72
CA ARG A 81 13.76 9.25 8.90
C ARG A 81 14.89 10.22 8.55
N SER A 82 14.90 10.69 7.31
CA SER A 82 15.89 11.67 6.85
C SER A 82 15.80 12.96 7.69
N ASP A 83 16.95 13.56 8.04
CA ASP A 83 17.08 14.76 8.90
C ASP A 83 16.32 16.01 8.37
N THR A 84 15.80 15.92 7.14
CA THR A 84 15.04 16.97 6.44
C THR A 84 13.51 16.75 6.46
N SER A 85 13.01 15.72 7.16
CA SER A 85 11.66 15.18 6.93
C SER A 85 10.53 16.13 7.33
N ALA A 86 9.66 16.45 6.37
CA ALA A 86 8.31 16.95 6.59
C ALA A 86 7.59 16.12 7.68
N SER A 87 6.67 16.75 8.43
CA SER A 87 5.82 16.04 9.39
C SER A 87 5.20 14.82 8.70
N PRO A 88 5.41 13.59 9.23
CA PRO A 88 4.80 12.40 8.65
C PRO A 88 3.28 12.44 8.79
N VAL A 89 2.76 13.35 9.63
CA VAL A 89 1.35 13.59 9.88
C VAL A 89 0.86 14.77 9.04
N PHE A 90 -0.24 14.57 8.32
CA PHE A 90 -0.94 15.58 7.55
C PHE A 90 -2.46 15.38 7.62
N THR A 91 -3.22 16.44 7.36
CA THR A 91 -4.69 16.38 7.37
C THR A 91 -5.28 16.53 5.97
N VAL A 92 -6.42 15.89 5.76
CA VAL A 92 -7.21 15.98 4.53
C VAL A 92 -8.64 16.38 4.89
N ALA A 93 -9.11 17.50 4.33
CA ALA A 93 -10.44 18.03 4.60
C ALA A 93 -11.54 17.11 4.02
N PRO A 94 -12.79 17.20 4.51
CA PRO A 94 -13.91 16.40 4.01
C PRO A 94 -14.10 16.53 2.50
N ASN A 95 -14.34 15.42 1.78
CA ASN A 95 -14.57 15.42 0.33
C ASN A 95 -13.48 16.11 -0.50
N THR A 96 -12.23 16.10 -0.02
CA THR A 96 -11.09 16.70 -0.72
C THR A 96 -9.96 15.71 -0.93
N GLN A 97 -9.02 16.09 -1.80
CA GLN A 97 -7.79 15.35 -2.02
C GLN A 97 -6.56 16.17 -1.64
N ARG A 98 -5.52 15.48 -1.22
CA ARG A 98 -4.21 16.04 -0.94
C ARG A 98 -3.12 15.12 -1.48
N THR A 99 -2.13 15.72 -2.13
CA THR A 99 -0.90 15.02 -2.51
C THR A 99 0.14 15.28 -1.43
N GLU A 100 0.72 14.23 -0.89
CA GLU A 100 1.76 14.32 0.14
C GLU A 100 3.00 13.55 -0.31
N ARG A 101 4.17 14.13 -0.06
CA ARG A 101 5.44 13.46 -0.35
C ARG A 101 5.69 12.39 0.72
N VAL A 102 6.13 11.21 0.30
CA VAL A 102 6.50 10.16 1.26
C VAL A 102 7.82 10.55 1.94
N PRO A 103 7.88 10.64 3.29
CA PRO A 103 9.10 11.03 4.00
C PRO A 103 10.10 9.87 4.10
N GLY A 104 11.38 10.12 3.82
CA GLY A 104 12.47 9.15 3.97
C GLY A 104 12.97 8.52 2.67
N ASP A 105 14.08 7.81 2.76
CA ASP A 105 14.71 7.09 1.64
C ASP A 105 14.22 5.63 1.62
N TYR A 106 13.17 5.33 0.86
CA TYR A 106 12.61 3.97 0.81
C TYR A 106 13.36 3.05 -0.14
N SER A 107 13.63 1.84 0.34
CA SER A 107 14.20 0.75 -0.43
C SER A 107 13.30 0.40 -1.62
N PRO A 108 13.86 0.10 -2.80
CA PRO A 108 13.07 -0.36 -3.92
C PRO A 108 12.66 -1.84 -3.80
N ASP A 109 13.08 -2.56 -2.75
CA ASP A 109 12.66 -3.93 -2.42
C ASP A 109 11.54 -4.00 -1.37
N GLU A 110 11.08 -2.85 -0.88
CA GLU A 110 10.04 -2.73 0.13
C GLU A 110 8.87 -1.88 -0.41
N PRO A 111 7.67 -1.98 0.20
CA PRO A 111 6.56 -1.07 -0.10
C PRO A 111 7.03 0.39 -0.05
N TYR A 112 6.49 1.24 -0.93
CA TYR A 112 6.81 2.67 -0.97
C TYR A 112 6.57 3.36 0.35
N ALA A 113 5.52 2.95 1.06
CA ALA A 113 5.11 3.55 2.32
C ALA A 113 4.09 2.66 3.03
N GLU A 114 4.05 2.78 4.36
CA GLU A 114 2.89 2.43 5.16
C GLU A 114 2.21 3.73 5.62
N ILE A 115 0.90 3.85 5.40
CA ILE A 115 0.12 5.03 5.79
C ILE A 115 -1.08 4.64 6.65
N THR A 116 -1.24 5.31 7.78
CA THR A 116 -2.39 5.14 8.68
C THR A 116 -3.23 6.40 8.66
N CYS A 117 -4.54 6.27 8.42
CA CYS A 117 -5.48 7.39 8.52
C CYS A 117 -6.49 7.15 9.64
N ARG A 118 -6.81 8.20 10.39
CA ARG A 118 -7.77 8.23 11.48
C ARG A 118 -8.67 9.45 11.37
N SER A 119 -9.91 9.34 11.88
CA SER A 119 -10.76 10.51 12.03
C SER A 119 -10.08 11.50 12.98
N SER A 120 -10.05 12.79 12.63
CA SER A 120 -9.51 13.82 13.53
C SER A 120 -10.39 14.01 14.77
N ASP A 121 -11.67 13.61 14.68
CA ASP A 121 -12.62 13.63 15.80
C ASP A 121 -12.33 12.52 16.83
N GLN A 122 -11.60 11.47 16.44
CA GLN A 122 -11.05 10.45 17.32
C GLN A 122 -9.58 10.78 17.65
N SER A 123 -9.36 11.87 18.37
CA SER A 123 -8.09 12.01 19.09
C SER A 123 -8.08 11.01 20.25
N PRO A 124 -7.01 10.23 20.47
CA PRO A 124 -6.95 9.37 21.64
C PRO A 124 -6.99 10.27 22.88
N SER A 125 -8.04 10.11 23.69
CA SER A 125 -8.00 10.48 25.09
C SER A 125 -6.72 9.87 25.71
N GLN A 126 -5.93 10.74 26.33
CA GLN A 126 -4.66 10.45 27.00
C GLN A 126 -4.71 9.21 27.91
#